data_AF-A0A3A4Q6Y0-F1
#
_entry.id   AF-A0A3A4Q6Y0-F1
#
_cell.length_a   1.000
_cell.length_b   1.000
_cell.length_c   1.000
_cell.angle_alpha   90.00
_cell.angle_beta   90.00
_cell.angle_gamma   90.00
#
_symmetry.space_group_name_H-M   'P 1'
#
loop_
_entity.id
_entity.type
_entity.pdbx_description
1 polymer ?
#
loop_
_entity_poly.entity_id
_entity_poly.type
_entity_poly.pdbx_seq_one_letter_code
_entity_poly.pdbx_strand_id
1 'polypeptide(L)'
;MIDLPDIPFTEEASGLFNRLLPRIKDRLLEVEKVPVSVLLWGPGIGSGSSLASVRMGLRQALRRKGHVAVYSEEICDETCNHSIRLQQLAQAQEFDLIVTTPCTPGSVGEIHDFAADRRVNGKIIVFINRQYVDGYSAQSINAISTVLSCRVEYYPNENEVDIIENITLFEVQKIREMKYIFRGRY
;
A
#
# COMPACT_ATOMS: atom_id res chain seq x y z
N MET A 1 -6.53 24.59 20.78
CA MET A 1 -5.95 23.68 21.79
C MET A 1 -6.38 24.19 23.14
N ILE A 2 -7.06 23.37 23.92
CA ILE A 2 -7.27 23.67 25.35
C ILE A 2 -5.92 23.39 26.00
N ASP A 3 -5.25 24.44 26.43
CA ASP A 3 -4.03 24.34 27.24
C ASP A 3 -4.47 23.86 28.62
N LEU A 4 -4.40 22.56 28.84
CA LEU A 4 -4.68 21.98 30.16
C LEU A 4 -3.51 22.36 31.08
N PRO A 5 -3.76 22.81 32.31
CA PRO A 5 -2.69 23.15 33.24
C PRO A 5 -1.85 21.90 33.53
N ASP A 6 -0.55 22.03 33.31
CA ASP A 6 0.46 20.99 33.55
C ASP A 6 0.69 20.87 35.06
N ILE A 7 -0.21 20.17 35.75
CA ILE A 7 -0.07 19.87 37.17
C ILE A 7 1.01 18.79 37.30
N PRO A 8 2.12 19.03 38.02
CA PRO A 8 3.18 18.06 38.15
C PRO A 8 2.69 16.79 38.85
N PHE A 9 3.21 15.63 38.41
CA PHE A 9 2.96 14.36 39.07
C PHE A 9 3.44 14.37 40.53
N THR A 10 2.75 13.64 41.41
CA THR A 10 3.32 13.26 42.71
C THR A 10 4.55 12.38 42.50
N GLU A 11 5.38 12.20 43.53
CA GLU A 11 6.58 11.38 43.45
C GLU A 11 6.28 9.94 43.03
N GLU A 12 5.21 9.33 43.58
CA GLU A 12 4.77 7.98 43.24
C GLU A 12 4.30 7.88 41.79
N ALA A 13 3.53 8.88 41.33
CA ALA A 13 3.05 8.95 39.95
C ALA A 13 4.20 9.16 38.96
N SER A 14 5.17 10.00 39.30
CA SER A 14 6.39 10.20 38.51
C SER A 14 7.20 8.90 38.41
N GLY A 15 7.35 8.18 39.53
CA GLY A 15 8.00 6.87 39.56
C GLY A 15 7.29 5.83 38.68
N LEU A 16 5.96 5.81 38.67
CA LEU A 16 5.18 4.95 37.76
C LEU A 16 5.35 5.37 36.30
N PHE A 17 5.23 6.67 35.99
CA PHE A 17 5.37 7.21 34.64
C PHE A 17 6.74 6.86 34.02
N ASN A 18 7.82 7.02 34.80
CA ASN A 18 9.17 6.65 34.39
C ASN A 18 9.33 5.16 34.10
N ARG A 19 8.54 4.28 34.73
CA ARG A 19 8.50 2.84 34.40
C ARG A 19 7.63 2.54 33.18
N LEU A 20 6.57 3.31 32.94
CA LEU A 20 5.65 3.12 31.82
C LEU A 20 6.26 3.60 30.49
N LEU A 21 6.97 4.73 30.48
CA LEU A 21 7.50 5.32 29.25
C LEU A 21 8.41 4.37 28.45
N PRO A 22 9.43 3.70 29.04
CA PRO A 22 10.24 2.73 28.30
C PRO A 22 9.41 1.57 27.77
N ARG A 23 8.46 1.05 28.57
CA ARG A 23 7.57 -0.04 28.15
C ARG A 23 6.69 0.35 26.97
N ILE A 24 6.16 1.57 26.95
CA ILE A 24 5.39 2.09 25.81
C ILE A 24 6.28 2.14 24.56
N LYS A 25 7.51 2.68 24.68
CA LYS A 25 8.48 2.71 23.58
C LYS A 25 8.80 1.30 23.06
N ASP A 26 9.05 0.35 23.95
CA ASP A 26 9.32 -1.04 23.58
C ASP A 26 8.13 -1.66 22.84
N ARG A 27 6.90 -1.43 23.30
CA ARG A 27 5.69 -1.91 22.62
C ARG A 27 5.52 -1.31 21.24
N LEU A 28 5.81 -0.02 21.07
CA LEU A 28 5.79 0.62 19.75
C LEU A 28 6.86 0.06 18.82
N LEU A 29 8.05 -0.29 19.33
CA LEU A 29 9.09 -0.96 18.54
C LEU A 29 8.68 -2.37 18.09
N GLU A 30 7.81 -3.06 18.82
CA GLU A 30 7.25 -4.35 18.36
C GLU A 30 6.30 -4.19 17.16
N VAL A 31 5.63 -3.03 17.02
CA VAL A 31 4.78 -2.75 15.85
C VAL A 31 5.64 -2.73 14.57
N GLU A 32 6.83 -2.14 14.63
CA GLU A 32 7.76 -2.05 13.50
C GLU A 32 8.23 -3.41 12.96
N LYS A 33 8.12 -4.47 13.77
CA LYS A 33 8.48 -5.84 13.38
C LYS A 33 7.37 -6.57 12.64
N VAL A 34 6.15 -6.02 12.58
CA VAL A 34 5.02 -6.66 11.90
C VAL A 34 5.19 -6.47 10.38
N PRO A 35 5.34 -7.57 9.61
CA PRO A 35 5.47 -7.49 8.16
C PRO A 35 4.11 -7.23 7.50
N VAL A 36 4.17 -6.62 6.32
CA VAL A 36 3.03 -6.39 5.43
C VAL A 36 3.41 -6.96 4.06
N SER A 37 2.50 -7.66 3.40
CA SER A 37 2.66 -8.16 2.04
C SER A 37 2.08 -7.15 1.06
N VAL A 38 2.93 -6.66 0.16
CA VAL A 38 2.59 -5.68 -0.89
C VAL A 38 2.83 -6.27 -2.28
N LEU A 39 1.78 -6.32 -3.09
CA LEU A 39 1.85 -6.70 -4.50
C LEU A 39 1.95 -5.44 -5.35
N LEU A 40 2.95 -5.40 -6.23
CA LEU A 40 3.24 -4.25 -7.08
C LEU A 40 2.86 -4.54 -8.54
N TRP A 41 1.90 -3.79 -9.06
CA TRP A 41 1.48 -3.79 -10.47
C TRP A 41 1.89 -2.49 -11.16
N GLY A 42 2.14 -2.57 -12.47
CA GLY A 42 2.57 -1.41 -13.26
C GLY A 42 3.45 -1.82 -14.44
N PRO A 43 4.12 -0.85 -15.09
CA PRO A 43 5.01 -1.15 -16.21
C PRO A 43 6.11 -2.14 -15.84
N GLY A 44 6.48 -2.97 -16.80
CA GLY A 44 7.62 -3.87 -16.67
C GLY A 44 8.91 -3.10 -16.37
N ILE A 45 9.78 -3.69 -15.56
CA ILE A 45 11.00 -3.05 -15.06
C ILE A 45 11.96 -2.65 -16.20
N GLY A 46 11.95 -3.37 -17.32
CA GLY A 46 12.75 -3.07 -18.51
C GLY A 46 12.15 -2.04 -19.47
N SER A 47 10.99 -1.46 -19.17
CA SER A 47 10.27 -0.57 -20.09
C SER A 47 10.92 0.80 -20.32
N GLY A 48 11.87 1.21 -19.47
CA GLY A 48 12.45 2.55 -19.49
C GLY A 48 11.52 3.67 -19.00
N SER A 49 10.32 3.33 -18.51
CA SER A 49 9.39 4.32 -17.92
C SER A 49 9.86 4.80 -16.54
N SER A 50 9.59 6.07 -16.22
CA SER A 50 9.81 6.65 -14.89
C SER A 50 9.13 5.83 -13.79
N LEU A 51 7.91 5.35 -14.05
CA LEU A 51 7.13 4.49 -13.16
C LEU A 51 7.78 3.13 -12.90
N ALA A 52 8.53 2.57 -13.84
CA ALA A 52 9.30 1.35 -13.60
C ALA A 52 10.38 1.58 -12.53
N SER A 53 11.10 2.70 -12.61
CA SER A 53 12.08 3.08 -11.58
C SER A 53 11.44 3.30 -10.22
N VAL A 54 10.25 3.93 -10.17
CA VAL A 54 9.47 4.09 -8.93
C VAL A 54 9.10 2.73 -8.34
N ARG A 55 8.60 1.80 -9.16
CA ARG A 55 8.24 0.44 -8.73
C ARG A 55 9.44 -0.29 -8.12
N MET A 56 10.63 -0.10 -8.71
CA MET A 56 11.89 -0.63 -8.16
C MET A 56 12.26 0.00 -6.81
N GLY A 57 12.24 1.33 -6.73
CA GLY A 57 12.56 2.07 -5.51
C GLY A 57 11.65 1.67 -4.36
N LEU A 58 10.34 1.62 -4.64
CA LEU A 58 9.32 1.22 -3.68
C LEU A 58 9.53 -0.21 -3.17
N ARG A 59 9.79 -1.19 -4.05
CA ARG A 59 10.09 -2.56 -3.65
C ARG A 59 11.31 -2.62 -2.72
N GLN A 60 12.37 -1.89 -3.05
CA GLN A 60 13.59 -1.83 -2.22
C GLN A 60 13.35 -1.15 -0.88
N ALA A 61 12.60 -0.05 -0.85
CA ALA A 61 12.26 0.68 0.36
C ALA A 61 11.43 -0.20 1.31
N LEU A 62 10.39 -0.86 0.80
CA LEU A 62 9.53 -1.77 1.55
C LEU A 62 10.31 -2.96 2.12
N ARG A 63 11.15 -3.61 1.31
CA ARG A 63 11.97 -4.74 1.76
C ARG A 63 12.98 -4.34 2.84
N ARG A 64 13.62 -3.17 2.70
CA ARG A 64 14.53 -2.63 3.73
C ARG A 64 13.83 -2.37 5.06
N LYS A 65 12.52 -2.10 5.04
CA LYS A 65 11.66 -1.91 6.22
C LYS A 65 11.07 -3.21 6.77
N GLY A 66 11.46 -4.38 6.25
CA GLY A 66 11.01 -5.69 6.73
C GLY A 66 9.67 -6.16 6.15
N HIS A 67 9.17 -5.52 5.09
CA HIS A 67 7.95 -5.94 4.40
C HIS A 67 8.23 -6.92 3.26
N VAL A 68 7.23 -7.73 2.92
CA VAL A 68 7.24 -8.51 1.69
C VAL A 68 6.74 -7.60 0.58
N ALA A 69 7.56 -7.31 -0.41
CA ALA A 69 7.16 -6.58 -1.60
C ALA A 69 7.61 -7.34 -2.83
N VAL A 70 6.69 -7.69 -3.71
CA VAL A 70 6.97 -8.45 -4.94
C VAL A 70 6.21 -7.85 -6.11
N TYR A 71 6.77 -8.02 -7.30
CA TYR A 71 6.02 -7.80 -8.52
C TYR A 71 5.22 -9.05 -8.89
N SER A 72 4.08 -8.88 -9.58
CA SER A 72 3.28 -10.03 -10.04
C SER A 72 4.04 -10.94 -10.99
N GLU A 73 4.97 -10.41 -11.77
CA GLU A 73 5.75 -11.21 -12.72
C GLU A 73 6.82 -12.08 -12.02
N GLU A 74 7.17 -11.77 -10.77
CA GLU A 74 8.11 -12.60 -9.97
C GLU A 74 7.47 -13.90 -9.46
N ILE A 75 6.14 -13.96 -9.42
CA ILE A 75 5.37 -15.05 -8.79
C ILE A 75 4.33 -15.66 -9.73
N CYS A 76 4.36 -15.28 -11.02
CA CYS A 76 3.55 -15.90 -12.05
C CYS A 76 4.20 -17.22 -12.50
N ASP A 77 3.40 -18.27 -12.64
CA ASP A 77 3.86 -19.58 -13.09
C ASP A 77 3.43 -19.82 -14.54
N GLU A 78 4.39 -19.74 -15.45
CA GLU A 78 4.18 -19.99 -16.89
C GLU A 78 3.83 -21.46 -17.18
N THR A 79 4.13 -22.38 -16.26
CA THR A 79 3.81 -23.81 -16.41
C THR A 79 2.42 -24.17 -15.87
N CYS A 80 1.75 -23.22 -15.21
CA CYS A 80 0.45 -23.45 -14.62
C CYS A 80 -0.65 -23.59 -15.70
N ASN A 81 -1.55 -24.57 -15.51
CA ASN A 81 -2.70 -24.79 -16.40
C ASN A 81 -3.81 -23.74 -16.24
N HIS A 82 -3.67 -22.79 -15.30
CA HIS A 82 -4.64 -21.72 -15.07
C HIS A 82 -4.27 -20.46 -15.85
N SER A 83 -5.30 -19.75 -16.34
CA SER A 83 -5.12 -18.46 -17.00
C SER A 83 -4.32 -17.47 -16.13
N ILE A 84 -3.52 -16.62 -16.77
CA ILE A 84 -2.76 -15.54 -16.11
C ILE A 84 -3.67 -14.69 -15.22
N ARG A 85 -4.89 -14.37 -15.68
CA ARG A 85 -5.87 -13.60 -14.91
C ARG A 85 -6.25 -14.28 -13.59
N LEU A 86 -6.47 -15.60 -13.60
CA LEU A 86 -6.78 -16.36 -12.38
C LEU A 86 -5.58 -16.40 -11.43
N GLN A 87 -4.36 -16.57 -11.98
CA GLN A 87 -3.14 -16.51 -11.18
C GLN A 87 -2.98 -15.14 -10.50
N GLN A 88 -3.14 -14.05 -11.25
CA GLN A 88 -3.07 -12.68 -10.72
C GLN A 88 -4.14 -12.40 -9.65
N LEU A 89 -5.35 -12.90 -9.85
CA LEU A 89 -6.40 -12.81 -8.84
C LEU A 89 -6.03 -13.57 -7.56
N ALA A 90 -5.56 -14.82 -7.70
CA ALA A 90 -5.14 -15.63 -6.56
C ALA A 90 -3.99 -14.95 -5.79
N GLN A 91 -3.01 -14.39 -6.50
CA GLN A 91 -1.96 -13.56 -5.90
C GLN A 91 -2.59 -12.37 -5.15
N ALA A 92 -3.43 -11.57 -5.79
CA ALA A 92 -4.06 -10.39 -5.20
C ALA A 92 -4.84 -10.70 -3.91
N GLN A 93 -5.44 -11.89 -3.78
CA GLN A 93 -6.17 -12.29 -2.57
C GLN A 93 -5.24 -12.47 -1.35
N GLU A 94 -4.03 -12.99 -1.55
CA GLU A 94 -3.07 -13.34 -0.49
C GLU A 94 -2.23 -12.15 0.01
N PHE A 95 -2.27 -11.03 -0.70
CA PHE A 95 -1.54 -9.83 -0.29
C PHE A 95 -2.41 -8.91 0.56
N ASP A 96 -1.77 -8.14 1.46
CA ASP A 96 -2.47 -7.16 2.30
C ASP A 96 -2.81 -5.89 1.51
N LEU A 97 -1.90 -5.51 0.61
CA LEU A 97 -1.98 -4.29 -0.18
C LEU A 97 -1.57 -4.57 -1.62
N ILE A 98 -2.32 -4.01 -2.55
CA ILE A 98 -2.00 -4.02 -3.98
C ILE A 98 -1.78 -2.57 -4.40
N VAL A 99 -0.58 -2.26 -4.86
CA VAL A 99 -0.22 -0.94 -5.38
C VAL A 99 -0.07 -1.05 -6.88
N THR A 100 -0.86 -0.27 -7.61
CA THR A 100 -0.82 -0.27 -9.06
C THR A 100 -0.50 1.10 -9.64
N THR A 101 0.43 1.12 -10.59
CA THR A 101 0.92 2.31 -11.29
C THR A 101 0.68 2.16 -12.79
N PRO A 102 -0.59 2.19 -13.25
CA PRO A 102 -0.90 2.02 -14.66
C PRO A 102 -0.24 3.11 -15.51
N CYS A 103 0.40 2.69 -16.61
CA CYS A 103 1.11 3.57 -17.53
C CYS A 103 0.51 3.59 -18.94
N THR A 104 -0.48 2.73 -19.22
CA THR A 104 -1.20 2.65 -20.50
C THR A 104 -2.71 2.50 -20.28
N PRO A 105 -3.56 2.94 -21.23
CA PRO A 105 -5.00 2.67 -21.17
C PRO A 105 -5.34 1.18 -20.99
N GLY A 106 -4.54 0.28 -21.57
CA GLY A 106 -4.67 -1.17 -21.37
C GLY A 106 -4.45 -1.59 -19.92
N SER A 107 -3.38 -1.11 -19.28
CA SER A 107 -3.11 -1.40 -17.85
C SER A 107 -4.18 -0.82 -16.91
N VAL A 108 -4.85 0.27 -17.31
CA VAL A 108 -6.01 0.80 -16.57
C VAL A 108 -7.22 -0.12 -16.71
N GLY A 109 -7.46 -0.64 -17.92
CA GLY A 109 -8.53 -1.61 -18.19
C GLY A 109 -8.36 -2.92 -17.40
N GLU A 110 -7.14 -3.40 -17.26
CA GLU A 110 -6.83 -4.60 -16.45
C GLU A 110 -7.18 -4.39 -14.97
N ILE A 111 -6.89 -3.20 -14.42
CA ILE A 111 -7.21 -2.89 -13.02
C ILE A 111 -8.73 -2.86 -12.78
N HIS A 112 -9.52 -2.43 -13.77
CA HIS A 112 -10.98 -2.35 -13.64
C HIS A 112 -11.59 -3.70 -13.25
N ASP A 113 -11.11 -4.80 -13.84
CA ASP A 113 -11.56 -6.15 -13.55
C ASP A 113 -11.30 -6.55 -12.09
N PHE A 114 -10.15 -6.19 -11.52
CA PHE A 114 -9.80 -6.48 -10.13
C PHE A 114 -10.46 -5.51 -9.14
N ALA A 115 -10.58 -4.23 -9.52
CA ALA A 115 -11.25 -3.22 -8.71
C ALA A 115 -12.76 -3.48 -8.56
N ALA A 116 -13.37 -4.22 -9.49
CA ALA A 116 -14.74 -4.71 -9.39
C ALA A 116 -14.88 -5.99 -8.52
N ASP A 117 -13.78 -6.70 -8.22
CA ASP A 117 -13.81 -7.95 -7.47
C ASP A 117 -13.78 -7.72 -5.96
N ARG A 118 -14.86 -8.08 -5.27
CA ARG A 118 -15.04 -7.89 -3.82
C ARG A 118 -14.00 -8.59 -2.95
N ARG A 119 -13.26 -9.56 -3.48
CA ARG A 119 -12.23 -10.28 -2.72
C ARG A 119 -10.96 -9.46 -2.57
N VAL A 120 -10.72 -8.49 -3.44
CA VAL A 120 -9.46 -7.75 -3.52
C VAL A 120 -9.63 -6.23 -3.58
N ASN A 121 -10.80 -5.71 -4.00
CA ASN A 121 -11.00 -4.30 -4.28
C ASN A 121 -10.61 -3.36 -3.13
N GLY A 122 -10.94 -3.70 -1.87
CA GLY A 122 -10.62 -2.90 -0.68
C GLY A 122 -9.13 -2.87 -0.32
N LYS A 123 -8.29 -3.64 -1.03
CA LYS A 123 -6.84 -3.70 -0.85
C LYS A 123 -6.07 -2.96 -1.95
N ILE A 124 -6.76 -2.41 -2.96
CA ILE A 124 -6.13 -1.81 -4.15
C ILE A 124 -5.99 -0.30 -3.98
N ILE A 125 -4.77 0.20 -4.20
CA ILE A 125 -4.47 1.62 -4.42
C ILE A 125 -4.01 1.81 -5.86
N VAL A 126 -4.74 2.62 -6.62
CA VAL A 126 -4.45 2.96 -8.01
C VAL A 126 -3.85 4.35 -8.09
N PHE A 127 -2.64 4.47 -8.63
CA PHE A 127 -1.99 5.76 -8.87
C PHE A 127 -2.16 6.20 -10.32
N ILE A 128 -2.89 7.28 -10.54
CA ILE A 128 -3.18 7.83 -11.87
C ILE A 128 -2.49 9.18 -12.04
N ASN A 129 -1.81 9.38 -13.16
CA ASN A 129 -1.27 10.69 -13.53
C ASN A 129 -2.43 11.66 -13.77
N ARG A 130 -2.41 12.84 -13.12
CA ARG A 130 -3.44 13.87 -13.29
C ARG A 130 -3.62 14.30 -14.75
N GLN A 131 -2.56 14.22 -15.56
CA GLN A 131 -2.62 14.53 -17.00
C GLN A 131 -3.52 13.58 -17.79
N TYR A 132 -3.89 12.42 -17.22
CA TYR A 132 -4.77 11.43 -17.85
C TYR A 132 -6.16 11.38 -17.21
N VAL A 133 -6.50 12.29 -16.29
CA VAL A 133 -7.79 12.32 -15.57
C VAL A 133 -8.99 12.41 -16.50
N ASP A 134 -8.87 13.18 -17.59
CA ASP A 134 -9.94 13.35 -18.58
C ASP A 134 -10.07 12.15 -19.54
N GLY A 135 -9.15 11.18 -19.46
CA GLY A 135 -9.22 9.95 -20.23
C GLY A 135 -10.33 9.02 -19.73
N TYR A 136 -11.05 8.38 -20.66
CA TYR A 136 -12.13 7.42 -20.37
C TYR A 136 -11.72 6.34 -19.35
N SER A 137 -10.47 5.88 -19.44
CA SER A 137 -9.89 4.89 -18.54
C SER A 137 -9.81 5.38 -17.08
N ALA A 138 -9.41 6.64 -16.85
CA ALA A 138 -9.36 7.22 -15.50
C ALA A 138 -10.75 7.48 -14.93
N GLN A 139 -11.67 7.96 -15.77
CA GLN A 139 -13.08 8.16 -15.39
C GLN A 139 -13.76 6.84 -14.96
N SER A 140 -13.47 5.75 -15.67
CA SER A 140 -14.03 4.42 -15.36
C SER A 140 -13.55 3.91 -13.99
N ILE A 141 -12.26 4.06 -13.68
CA ILE A 141 -11.73 3.70 -12.34
C ILE A 141 -12.29 4.61 -11.24
N ASN A 142 -12.47 5.90 -11.50
CA ASN A 142 -13.12 6.81 -10.55
C ASN A 142 -14.55 6.41 -10.23
N ALA A 143 -15.32 5.99 -11.24
CA ALA A 143 -16.71 5.62 -11.07
C ALA A 143 -16.90 4.44 -10.10
N ILE A 144 -15.90 3.57 -10.00
CA ILE A 144 -15.90 2.43 -9.08
C ILE A 144 -15.10 2.69 -7.80
N SER A 145 -14.48 3.85 -7.66
CA SER A 145 -13.73 4.24 -6.46
C SER A 145 -14.68 4.72 -5.38
N THR A 146 -14.64 4.05 -4.23
CA THR A 146 -15.45 4.35 -3.06
C THR A 146 -14.62 4.06 -1.80
N VAL A 147 -15.14 4.46 -0.64
CA VAL A 147 -14.54 4.12 0.65
C VAL A 147 -14.48 2.60 0.89
N LEU A 148 -15.32 1.81 0.18
CA LEU A 148 -15.43 0.36 0.35
C LEU A 148 -14.81 -0.45 -0.81
N SER A 149 -14.18 0.22 -1.77
CA SER A 149 -13.60 -0.41 -2.97
C SER A 149 -12.18 0.11 -3.20
N CYS A 150 -11.72 0.12 -4.45
CA CYS A 150 -10.38 0.59 -4.76
C CYS A 150 -10.22 2.08 -4.44
N ARG A 151 -9.09 2.42 -3.83
CA ARG A 151 -8.68 3.80 -3.61
C ARG A 151 -7.94 4.31 -4.83
N VAL A 152 -8.29 5.50 -5.30
CA VAL A 152 -7.62 6.16 -6.43
C VAL A 152 -6.87 7.35 -5.90
N GLU A 153 -5.58 7.41 -6.24
CA GLU A 153 -4.67 8.48 -5.86
C GLU A 153 -4.09 9.13 -7.11
N TYR A 154 -3.94 10.44 -7.04
CA TYR A 154 -3.53 11.24 -8.19
C TYR A 154 -2.16 11.84 -7.96
N TYR A 155 -1.24 11.58 -8.88
CA TYR A 155 0.05 12.26 -8.90
C TYR A 155 0.12 13.31 -10.01
N PRO A 156 0.81 14.45 -9.81
CA PRO A 156 0.72 15.58 -10.73
C PRO A 156 1.22 15.31 -12.15
N ASN A 157 2.38 14.66 -12.29
CA ASN A 157 3.03 14.31 -13.56
C ASN A 157 4.17 13.31 -13.31
N GLU A 158 4.79 12.81 -14.38
CA GLU A 158 5.85 11.79 -14.32
C GLU A 158 7.15 12.23 -13.63
N ASN A 159 7.33 13.52 -13.34
CA ASN A 159 8.47 14.02 -12.56
C ASN A 159 8.17 14.12 -11.06
N GLU A 160 6.90 14.02 -10.66
CA GLU A 160 6.43 14.16 -9.27
C GLU A 160 5.85 12.85 -8.76
N VAL A 161 6.64 11.78 -8.89
CA VAL A 161 6.25 10.39 -8.58
C VAL A 161 6.50 10.00 -7.13
N ASP A 162 7.22 10.82 -6.35
CA ASP A 162 7.52 10.57 -4.94
C ASP A 162 6.25 10.41 -4.07
N ILE A 163 5.15 11.02 -4.51
CA ILE A 163 3.84 10.87 -3.85
C ILE A 163 3.37 9.40 -3.83
N ILE A 164 3.75 8.60 -4.83
CA ILE A 164 3.42 7.16 -4.90
C ILE A 164 4.10 6.43 -3.74
N GLU A 165 5.39 6.69 -3.53
CA GLU A 165 6.15 6.08 -2.44
C GLU A 165 5.62 6.55 -1.07
N ASN A 166 5.43 7.85 -0.89
CA ASN A 166 4.96 8.43 0.37
C ASN A 166 3.59 7.88 0.80
N ILE A 167 2.62 7.85 -0.13
CA ILE A 167 1.28 7.31 0.15
C ILE A 167 1.36 5.82 0.42
N THR A 168 2.14 5.07 -0.36
CA THR A 168 2.27 3.62 -0.16
C THR A 168 2.86 3.30 1.22
N LEU A 169 3.96 3.96 1.61
CA LEU A 169 4.59 3.74 2.92
C LEU A 169 3.66 4.11 4.07
N PHE A 170 2.86 5.17 3.91
CA PHE A 170 1.85 5.55 4.90
C PHE A 170 0.75 4.50 5.05
N GLU A 171 0.23 3.94 3.95
CA GLU A 171 -0.80 2.91 4.01
C GLU A 171 -0.26 1.58 4.55
N VAL A 172 0.99 1.22 4.21
CA VAL A 172 1.68 0.07 4.81
C VAL A 172 1.81 0.22 6.32
N GLN A 173 2.13 1.42 6.81
CA GLN A 173 2.19 1.69 8.26
C GLN A 173 0.84 1.50 8.93
N LYS A 174 -0.26 1.98 8.33
CA LYS A 174 -1.61 1.74 8.87
C LYS A 174 -1.96 0.26 8.92
N ILE A 175 -1.68 -0.48 7.84
CA ILE A 175 -1.94 -1.93 7.79
C ILE A 175 -1.14 -2.65 8.87
N ARG A 176 0.12 -2.29 9.05
CA ARG A 176 0.99 -2.81 10.11
C ARG A 176 0.38 -2.56 11.51
N GLU A 177 -0.05 -1.34 11.79
CA GLU A 177 -0.68 -0.98 13.06
C GLU A 177 -1.97 -1.79 13.30
N MET A 178 -2.80 -1.92 12.26
CA MET A 178 -4.01 -2.74 12.31
C MET A 178 -3.68 -4.21 12.57
N LYS A 179 -2.71 -4.78 11.86
CA LYS A 179 -2.25 -6.15 12.11
C LYS A 179 -1.77 -6.34 13.55
N TYR A 180 -1.04 -5.38 14.11
CA TYR A 180 -0.61 -5.44 15.50
C TYR A 180 -1.80 -5.43 16.47
N ILE A 181 -2.75 -4.50 16.29
CA ILE A 181 -3.95 -4.36 17.13
C ILE A 181 -4.80 -5.63 17.09
N PHE A 182 -5.02 -6.20 15.90
CA PHE A 182 -5.87 -7.37 15.69
C PHE A 182 -5.11 -8.71 15.74
N ARG A 183 -3.85 -8.72 16.18
CA ARG A 183 -2.97 -9.91 16.29
C ARG A 183 -2.85 -10.73 15.00
N GLY A 184 -2.73 -10.04 13.86
CA GLY A 184 -2.37 -10.64 12.57
C GLY A 184 -3.47 -11.42 11.87
N ARG A 185 -4.75 -11.27 12.25
CA ARG A 185 -5.87 -11.89 11.53
C ARG A 185 -6.51 -10.92 10.55
N TYR A 186 -6.10 -11.01 9.28
CA TYR A 186 -6.89 -10.75 8.08
C TYR A 186 -6.40 -11.66 6.96
#